data_AF-J7S3Z2-F1
#
_entry.id   AF-J7S3Z2-F1
#
_cell.length_a   1.000
_cell.length_b   1.000
_cell.length_c   1.000
_cell.angle_alpha   90.00
_cell.angle_beta   90.00
_cell.angle_gamma   90.00
#
_symmetry.space_group_name_H-M   'P 1'
#
loop_
_entity.id
_entity.type
_entity.pdbx_description
1 polymer ?
#
loop_
_entity_poly.entity_id
_entity_poly.type
_entity_poly.pdbx_seq_one_letter_code
_entity_poly.pdbx_strand_id
1 'polypeptide(L)'
;MSLEPDVERVERIAKNDPEYMDTSPEALAATAFVTQYFIQQLCGDSLSVSAYRNAPSAAGDGDGEGPTLHLEYMDIADCVAVRNQYAFLGEMIPRTKNLAELVAQNKVRYVTEVFTPAQVGVARDGGSLASSSGAVQIDIDTESD
;
A
#
# COMPACT_ATOMS: atom_id res chain seq x y z
N MET A 1 23.33 4.34 -17.49
CA MET A 1 22.90 5.40 -16.56
C MET A 1 23.33 4.95 -15.17
N SER A 2 24.37 5.57 -14.59
CA SER A 2 24.80 5.24 -13.23
C SER A 2 23.83 5.92 -12.27
N LEU A 3 23.11 5.13 -11.47
CA LEU A 3 22.30 5.65 -10.38
C LEU A 3 23.26 5.91 -9.21
N GLU A 4 23.56 7.18 -8.96
CA GLU A 4 24.36 7.56 -7.80
C GLU A 4 23.45 7.64 -6.55
N PRO A 5 23.89 7.08 -5.41
CA PRO A 5 23.11 7.11 -4.18
C PRO A 5 23.00 8.53 -3.60
N ASP A 6 21.77 8.98 -3.32
CA ASP A 6 21.46 10.31 -2.74
C ASP A 6 21.73 10.32 -1.23
N VAL A 7 23.00 10.58 -0.86
CA VAL A 7 23.46 10.61 0.53
C VAL A 7 22.77 11.71 1.35
N GLU A 8 22.52 12.89 0.77
CA GLU A 8 21.85 14.00 1.45
C GLU A 8 20.41 13.65 1.86
N ARG A 9 19.70 12.88 1.03
CA ARG A 9 18.37 12.37 1.38
C ARG A 9 18.45 11.35 2.52
N VAL A 10 19.42 10.45 2.50
CA VAL A 10 19.61 9.48 3.59
C VAL A 10 19.94 10.18 4.90
N GLU A 11 20.79 11.21 4.88
CA GLU A 11 21.09 12.01 6.05
C GLU A 11 19.84 12.71 6.61
N ARG A 12 19.01 13.30 5.74
CA ARG A 12 17.73 13.91 6.15
C ARG A 12 16.77 12.90 6.77
N ILE A 13 16.70 11.68 6.23
CA ILE A 13 15.86 10.61 6.78
C ILE A 13 16.39 10.18 8.15
N ALA A 14 17.71 9.98 8.28
CA ALA A 14 18.32 9.58 9.53
C ALA A 14 18.08 10.60 10.66
N LYS A 15 18.18 11.90 10.35
CA LYS A 15 17.92 12.99 11.31
C LYS A 15 16.47 13.10 11.78
N ASN A 16 15.53 12.41 11.14
CA ASN A 16 14.14 12.33 11.60
C ASN A 16 13.93 11.24 12.67
N ASP A 17 14.94 10.40 12.94
CA ASP A 17 14.86 9.39 14.00
C ASP A 17 14.85 10.08 15.38
N PRO A 18 13.86 9.80 16.26
CA PRO A 18 13.78 10.39 17.60
C PRO A 18 14.99 10.07 18.48
N GLU A 19 15.73 9.00 18.19
CA GLU A 19 16.93 8.59 18.91
C GLU A 19 18.19 8.72 18.04
N TYR A 20 18.18 9.63 17.04
CA TYR A 20 19.31 9.85 16.14
C TYR A 20 20.62 10.14 16.90
N MET A 21 21.67 9.42 16.51
CA MET A 21 23.04 9.67 16.93
C MET A 21 23.89 10.13 15.75
N ASP A 22 24.89 10.97 16.02
CA ASP A 22 25.84 11.43 15.02
C ASP A 22 26.43 10.25 14.25
N THR A 23 26.16 10.23 12.94
CA THR A 23 26.50 9.13 12.04
C THR A 23 27.67 9.53 11.14
N SER A 24 28.65 8.65 10.95
CA SER A 24 29.80 8.98 10.09
C SER A 24 29.40 9.11 8.61
N PRO A 25 30.15 9.91 7.81
CA PRO A 25 29.88 10.05 6.38
C PRO A 25 29.92 8.72 5.61
N GLU A 26 30.80 7.80 6.00
CA GLU A 26 30.92 6.47 5.39
C GLU A 26 29.70 5.61 5.69
N ALA A 27 29.15 5.69 6.90
CA ALA A 27 27.93 4.98 7.27
C ALA A 27 26.72 5.52 6.49
N LEU A 28 26.62 6.84 6.30
CA LEU A 28 25.58 7.44 5.45
C LEU A 28 25.71 6.98 3.99
N ALA A 29 26.92 6.97 3.43
CA ALA A 29 27.18 6.51 2.06
C ALA A 29 26.86 5.01 1.89
N ALA A 30 27.26 4.17 2.84
CA ALA A 30 26.95 2.74 2.83
C ALA A 30 25.44 2.50 2.90
N THR A 31 24.72 3.20 3.77
CA THR A 31 23.25 3.11 3.88
C THR A 31 22.57 3.55 2.58
N ALA A 32 23.06 4.59 1.92
CA ALA A 32 22.52 5.04 0.64
C ALA A 32 22.69 4.00 -0.47
N PHE A 33 23.86 3.35 -0.54
CA PHE A 33 24.11 2.24 -1.46
C PHE A 33 23.22 1.03 -1.16
N VAL A 34 23.12 0.63 0.11
CA VAL A 34 22.29 -0.48 0.55
C VAL A 34 20.81 -0.20 0.26
N THR A 35 20.34 1.03 0.46
CA THR A 35 18.96 1.43 0.16
C THR A 35 18.65 1.28 -1.34
N GLN A 36 19.57 1.70 -2.19
CA GLN A 36 19.43 1.53 -3.63
C GLN A 36 19.41 0.05 -4.03
N TYR A 37 20.33 -0.75 -3.50
CA TYR A 37 20.38 -2.18 -3.74
C TYR A 37 19.11 -2.88 -3.24
N PHE A 38 18.60 -2.47 -2.08
CA PHE A 38 17.35 -2.96 -1.51
C PHE A 38 16.17 -2.73 -2.45
N ILE A 39 16.02 -1.53 -3.02
CA ILE A 39 14.94 -1.22 -3.97
C ILE A 39 15.05 -2.09 -5.22
N GLN A 40 16.27 -2.24 -5.77
CA GLN A 40 16.51 -3.10 -6.94
C GLN A 40 16.14 -4.55 -6.65
N GLN A 41 16.55 -5.06 -5.49
CA GLN A 41 16.27 -6.43 -5.06
C GLN A 41 14.76 -6.64 -4.84
N LEU A 42 14.08 -5.71 -4.15
CA LEU A 42 12.63 -5.78 -3.93
C LEU A 42 11.86 -5.79 -5.26
N CYS A 43 12.23 -4.93 -6.21
CA CYS A 43 11.61 -4.92 -7.54
C CYS A 43 11.85 -6.23 -8.29
N GLY A 44 13.08 -6.76 -8.30
CA GLY A 44 13.40 -8.03 -8.96
C GLY A 44 12.67 -9.23 -8.35
N ASP A 45 12.60 -9.27 -7.03
CA ASP A 45 11.89 -10.33 -6.29
C ASP A 45 10.38 -10.26 -6.51
N SER A 46 9.81 -9.05 -6.57
CA SER A 46 8.38 -8.84 -6.84
C SER A 46 8.02 -9.13 -8.31
N LEU A 47 8.91 -8.81 -9.26
CA LEU A 47 8.74 -9.19 -10.66
C LEU A 47 8.75 -10.71 -10.84
N SER A 48 9.54 -11.43 -10.04
CA SER A 48 9.55 -12.90 -10.06
C SER A 48 8.20 -13.47 -9.59
N VAL A 49 7.56 -12.82 -8.62
CA VAL A 49 6.18 -13.16 -8.19
C VAL A 49 5.18 -12.87 -9.31
N SER A 50 5.29 -11.70 -9.96
CA SER A 50 4.44 -11.31 -11.11
C SER A 50 4.55 -12.32 -12.26
N ALA A 51 5.77 -12.74 -12.59
CA ALA A 51 6.02 -13.73 -13.64
C ALA A 51 5.37 -15.09 -13.32
N TYR A 52 5.40 -15.53 -12.05
CA TYR A 52 4.73 -16.76 -11.63
C TYR A 52 3.20 -16.64 -11.76
N ARG A 53 2.62 -15.49 -11.39
CA ARG A 53 1.18 -15.22 -11.49
C ARG A 53 0.68 -15.18 -12.94
N ASN A 54 1.47 -14.60 -13.83
CA ASN A 54 1.10 -14.36 -15.23
C ASN A 54 1.58 -15.46 -16.19
N ALA A 55 2.24 -16.51 -15.69
CA ALA A 55 2.83 -17.61 -16.46
C ALA A 55 1.89 -18.32 -17.46
N PRO A 56 0.57 -18.52 -17.22
CA PRO A 56 -0.29 -19.18 -18.20
C PRO A 56 -0.93 -18.26 -19.25
N SER A 57 -0.82 -16.93 -19.10
CA SER A 57 -1.57 -15.95 -19.94
C SER A 57 -0.72 -15.28 -21.03
N ALA A 58 0.57 -15.63 -21.13
CA ALA A 58 1.55 -15.00 -22.03
C ALA A 58 1.88 -15.85 -23.29
N ALA A 59 1.07 -16.88 -23.59
CA ALA A 59 1.19 -17.68 -24.80
C ALA A 59 0.10 -17.27 -25.82
N GLY A 60 0.43 -16.33 -26.71
CA GLY A 60 -0.42 -15.85 -27.83
C GLY A 60 -0.56 -14.33 -27.77
N ASP A 61 -0.34 -13.53 -28.81
CA ASP A 61 -0.28 -13.77 -30.25
C ASP A 61 0.68 -12.76 -30.92
N GLY A 62 1.36 -13.18 -31.99
CA GLY A 62 1.44 -12.36 -33.19
C GLY A 62 2.67 -11.49 -33.46
N ASP A 63 3.25 -10.80 -32.48
CA ASP A 63 4.37 -9.88 -32.74
C ASP A 63 5.52 -10.17 -31.78
N GLY A 64 6.75 -10.29 -32.31
CA GLY A 64 7.96 -10.81 -31.64
C GLY A 64 8.49 -10.00 -30.44
N GLU A 65 7.63 -9.28 -29.74
CA GLU A 65 7.90 -8.59 -28.49
C GLU A 65 7.47 -9.51 -27.35
N GLY A 66 8.45 -10.01 -26.58
CA GLY A 66 8.19 -10.88 -25.42
C GLY A 66 7.24 -10.21 -24.42
N PRO A 67 6.57 -10.99 -23.56
CA PRO A 67 5.60 -10.45 -22.61
C PRO A 67 6.24 -9.36 -21.75
N THR A 68 5.69 -8.16 -21.81
CA THR A 68 6.11 -7.04 -20.96
C THR A 68 5.64 -7.30 -19.53
N LEU A 69 6.59 -7.62 -18.66
CA LEU A 69 6.30 -7.81 -17.23
C LEU A 69 6.02 -6.45 -16.59
N HIS A 70 4.76 -6.22 -16.23
CA HIS A 70 4.33 -5.06 -15.47
C HIS A 70 4.30 -5.40 -13.99
N LEU A 71 4.96 -4.58 -13.17
CA LEU A 71 4.94 -4.73 -11.72
C LEU A 71 3.70 -4.02 -11.14
N GLU A 72 2.82 -4.78 -10.48
CA GLU A 72 1.63 -4.26 -9.82
C GLU A 72 1.81 -4.23 -8.29
N TYR A 73 0.96 -3.46 -7.60
CA TYR A 73 0.97 -3.39 -6.15
C TYR A 73 0.81 -4.77 -5.50
N MET A 74 -0.06 -5.63 -6.03
CA MET A 74 -0.31 -6.97 -5.49
C MET A 74 0.95 -7.84 -5.56
N ASP A 75 1.79 -7.68 -6.58
CA ASP A 75 3.04 -8.43 -6.72
C ASP A 75 4.02 -8.06 -5.61
N ILE A 76 4.09 -6.77 -5.26
CA ILE A 76 4.92 -6.25 -4.16
C ILE A 76 4.35 -6.71 -2.81
N ALA A 77 3.05 -6.58 -2.59
CA ALA A 77 2.39 -6.98 -1.35
C ALA A 77 2.53 -8.49 -1.08
N ASP A 78 2.40 -9.32 -2.12
CA ASP A 78 2.61 -10.76 -2.01
C ASP A 78 4.09 -11.10 -1.75
N CYS A 79 5.02 -10.42 -2.44
CA CYS A 79 6.46 -10.57 -2.19
C CYS A 79 6.82 -10.26 -0.73
N VAL A 80 6.32 -9.14 -0.21
CA VAL A 80 6.51 -8.71 1.19
C VAL A 80 5.97 -9.75 2.17
N ALA A 81 4.80 -10.30 1.90
CA ALA A 81 4.14 -11.22 2.81
C ALA A 81 4.65 -12.67 2.73
N VAL A 82 5.32 -13.06 1.64
CA VAL A 82 5.89 -14.42 1.49
C VAL A 82 7.34 -14.48 1.97
N ARG A 83 8.12 -13.40 1.79
CA ARG A 83 9.56 -13.40 2.11
C ARG A 83 9.84 -12.75 3.44
N ASN A 84 10.37 -13.52 4.38
CA ASN A 84 10.68 -13.06 5.74
C ASN A 84 11.61 -11.83 5.79
N GLN A 85 12.53 -11.69 4.82
CA GLN A 85 13.43 -10.53 4.71
C GLN A 85 12.71 -9.19 4.50
N TYR A 86 11.44 -9.22 4.08
CA TYR A 86 10.59 -8.04 3.88
C TYR A 86 9.50 -7.90 4.94
N ALA A 87 9.49 -8.74 5.99
CA ALA A 87 8.45 -8.71 7.03
C ALA A 87 8.30 -7.34 7.70
N PHE A 88 9.38 -6.55 7.79
CA PHE A 88 9.37 -5.19 8.32
C PHE A 88 8.49 -4.21 7.51
N LEU A 89 8.14 -4.55 6.27
CA LEU A 89 7.22 -3.77 5.42
C LEU A 89 5.76 -4.25 5.53
N GLY A 90 5.48 -5.34 6.24
CA GLY A 90 4.16 -5.97 6.23
C GLY A 90 3.02 -5.06 6.70
N GLU A 91 3.29 -4.19 7.68
CA GLU A 91 2.31 -3.20 8.16
C GLU A 91 2.13 -2.02 7.21
N MET A 92 3.18 -1.66 6.45
CA MET A 92 3.18 -0.53 5.52
C MET A 92 2.65 -0.90 4.14
N ILE A 93 2.84 -2.15 3.72
CA ILE A 93 2.43 -2.70 2.43
C ILE A 93 1.55 -3.93 2.69
N PRO A 94 0.34 -3.75 3.23
CA PRO A 94 -0.55 -4.86 3.52
C PRO A 94 -1.10 -5.46 2.23
N ARG A 95 -1.39 -6.77 2.25
CA ARG A 95 -2.20 -7.39 1.20
C ARG A 95 -3.61 -6.82 1.26
N THR A 96 -3.99 -6.09 0.23
CA THR A 96 -5.34 -5.53 0.10
C THR A 96 -6.22 -6.47 -0.71
N LYS A 97 -7.45 -6.72 -0.26
CA LYS A 97 -8.46 -7.41 -1.06
C LYS A 97 -9.21 -6.38 -1.91
N ASN A 98 -9.62 -6.77 -3.12
CA ASN A 98 -10.42 -5.90 -3.95
C ASN A 98 -11.78 -5.64 -3.29
N LEU A 99 -12.14 -4.37 -3.12
CA LEU A 99 -13.37 -3.97 -2.45
C LEU A 99 -14.62 -4.42 -3.21
N ALA A 100 -14.58 -4.44 -4.54
CA ALA A 100 -15.67 -4.92 -5.37
C ALA A 100 -15.92 -6.43 -5.15
N GLU A 101 -14.85 -7.22 -4.97
CA GLU A 101 -14.96 -8.64 -4.64
C GLU A 101 -15.53 -8.85 -3.24
N LEU A 102 -15.12 -8.04 -2.26
CA LEU A 102 -15.66 -8.10 -0.90
C LEU A 102 -17.15 -7.74 -0.85
N VAL A 103 -17.59 -6.74 -1.61
CA VAL A 103 -19.00 -6.36 -1.74
C VAL A 103 -19.80 -7.46 -2.43
N ALA A 104 -19.28 -8.04 -3.51
CA ALA A 104 -19.91 -9.18 -4.17
C ALA A 104 -20.06 -10.39 -3.24
N GLN A 105 -19.12 -10.57 -2.29
CA GLN A 105 -19.16 -11.60 -1.27
C GLN A 105 -20.00 -11.23 -0.04
N ASN A 106 -20.70 -10.10 -0.01
CA ASN A 106 -21.42 -9.56 1.16
C ASN A 106 -20.55 -9.38 2.42
N LYS A 107 -19.21 -9.28 2.27
CA LYS A 107 -18.28 -9.12 3.39
C LYS A 107 -18.09 -7.67 3.83
N VAL A 108 -18.72 -6.72 3.13
CA VAL A 108 -18.76 -5.30 3.48
C VAL A 108 -20.15 -4.78 3.15
N ARG A 109 -20.87 -4.22 4.13
CA ARG A 109 -22.14 -3.50 3.93
C ARG A 109 -21.90 -2.00 4.02
N TYR A 110 -22.23 -1.26 2.98
CA TYR A 110 -22.33 0.20 3.07
C TYR A 110 -23.76 0.55 3.49
N VAL A 111 -23.91 1.22 4.63
CA VAL A 111 -25.14 1.95 4.91
C VAL A 111 -25.04 3.26 4.14
N THR A 112 -25.61 3.29 2.94
CA THR A 112 -25.90 4.57 2.29
C THR A 112 -27.05 5.17 3.09
N GLU A 113 -26.76 6.10 4.01
CA GLU A 113 -27.79 6.99 4.52
C GLU A 113 -28.28 7.83 3.33
N VAL A 114 -29.31 7.31 2.65
CA VAL A 114 -30.06 8.09 1.68
C VAL A 114 -30.79 9.14 2.50
N PHE A 115 -30.18 10.31 2.66
CA PHE A 115 -30.90 11.50 3.08
C PHE A 115 -31.99 11.74 2.05
N THR A 116 -33.21 11.28 2.37
CA THR A 116 -34.38 11.67 1.59
C THR A 116 -34.51 13.20 1.71
N PRO A 117 -34.74 13.93 0.60
CA PRO A 117 -34.84 15.39 0.63
C PRO A 117 -36.01 15.93 1.46
N ALA A 118 -36.80 15.05 2.10
CA ALA A 118 -37.89 15.40 3.00
C ALA A 118 -37.44 15.95 4.37
N GLN A 119 -36.15 15.92 4.71
CA GLN A 119 -35.65 16.42 6.01
C GLN A 119 -34.96 17.80 5.97
N VAL A 120 -34.94 18.51 4.83
CA VAL A 120 -34.35 19.86 4.73
C VAL A 120 -35.34 20.98 5.13
N GLY A 121 -36.57 20.65 5.50
CA GLY A 121 -37.56 21.65 5.92
C GLY A 121 -38.42 21.17 7.06
N VAL A 122 -37.96 21.40 8.30
CA VAL A 122 -38.70 21.96 9.46
C VAL A 122 -37.76 21.82 10.68
N ALA A 123 -36.94 22.83 10.92
CA ALA A 123 -36.29 23.05 12.22
C ALA A 123 -36.15 24.55 12.48
N ARG A 124 -37.30 25.24 12.49
CA ARG A 124 -37.49 26.49 13.24
C ARG A 124 -38.29 26.11 14.48
N ASP A 125 -37.63 25.59 15.50
CA ASP A 125 -37.74 26.09 16.88
C ASP A 125 -36.75 25.34 17.79
N GLY A 126 -36.31 26.02 18.86
CA GLY A 126 -35.11 25.69 19.61
C GLY A 126 -35.08 24.35 20.36
N GLY A 127 -33.86 23.83 20.53
CA GLY A 127 -33.57 22.74 21.45
C GLY A 127 -32.32 21.94 21.05
N SER A 128 -31.17 22.31 21.62
CA SER A 128 -29.92 21.55 21.77
C SER A 128 -29.70 20.33 20.86
N LEU A 129 -28.80 20.45 19.88
CA LEU A 129 -28.26 19.32 19.13
C LEU A 129 -26.73 19.36 19.18
N ALA A 130 -26.17 18.33 19.80
CA ALA A 130 -24.75 18.05 19.86
C ALA A 130 -24.16 17.96 18.45
N SER A 131 -22.99 18.57 18.29
CA SER A 131 -22.17 18.49 17.09
C SER A 131 -21.63 17.06 16.90
N SER A 132 -22.39 16.17 16.26
CA SER A 132 -21.82 14.95 15.71
C SER A 132 -21.22 15.27 14.34
N SER A 133 -19.92 15.58 14.35
CA SER A 133 -19.09 15.62 13.16
C SER A 133 -19.27 14.31 12.40
N GLY A 134 -19.60 14.39 11.10
CA GLY A 134 -19.87 13.22 10.26
C GLY A 134 -18.68 12.27 10.23
N ALA A 135 -18.77 11.21 11.03
CA ALA A 135 -17.86 10.08 10.98
C ALA A 135 -18.54 8.98 10.17
N VAL A 136 -17.92 8.58 9.07
CA VAL A 136 -18.30 7.36 8.34
C VAL A 136 -17.87 6.19 9.21
N GLN A 137 -18.85 5.52 9.84
CA GLN A 137 -18.58 4.34 10.66
C GLN A 137 -18.50 3.11 9.74
N ILE A 138 -17.29 2.57 9.58
CA ILE A 138 -17.05 1.32 8.85
C ILE A 138 -17.01 0.20 9.89
N ASP A 139 -18.09 -0.58 9.99
CA ASP A 139 -18.07 -1.83 10.74
C ASP A 139 -17.48 -2.93 9.85
N ILE A 140 -16.33 -3.47 10.25
CA ILE A 140 -15.70 -4.64 9.64
C ILE A 140 -16.02 -5.82 10.56
N ASP A 141 -16.88 -6.73 10.09
CA ASP A 141 -17.11 -8.01 10.75
C ASP A 141 -15.79 -8.80 10.76
N THR A 142 -15.13 -8.81 11.91
CA THR A 142 -13.92 -9.61 12.11
C THR A 142 -14.39 -10.96 12.64
N GLU A 143 -14.68 -11.89 11.75
CA GLU A 143 -14.84 -13.30 12.15
C GLU A 143 -13.48 -13.81 12.63
N SER A 144 -13.38 -14.03 13.93
CA SER A 144 -12.27 -14.70 14.60
C SER A 144 -12.27 -16.18 14.24
N ASP A 145 -11.19 -16.68 13.67
CA ASP A 145 -10.84 -18.11 13.58
C ASP A 145 -9.51 -18.34 14.31
#